data_AF-V8G9U5-F1
#
_entry.id   AF-V8G9U5-F1
#
_cell.length_a   1.000
_cell.length_b   1.000
_cell.length_c   1.000
_cell.angle_alpha   90.00
_cell.angle_beta   90.00
_cell.angle_gamma   90.00
#
_symmetry.space_group_name_H-M   'P 1'
#
loop_
_entity.id
_entity.type
_entity.pdbx_description
1 polymer ?
#
loop_
_entity_poly.entity_id
_entity_poly.type
_entity_poly.pdbx_seq_one_letter_code
_entity_poly.pdbx_strand_id
1 'polypeptide(L)'
;MGGINVYQYAPNPVEWVDPWGLAKMGWYQYLKKAKDGLQAHHLNQNAAFKQWIPQKRGASIKLKGNAFFDRGLDHYVVHQELEKFWNQYRKGGVKYGENPTVADYNDAMKSALCKTSLSTKEVDKAVDSAMRNQRQFGVNPEMVFGRIPRRIYQR
;
A
#
# COMPACT_ATOMS: atom_id res chain seq x y z
N MET A 1 12.83 21.18 -33.82
CA MET A 1 11.69 20.40 -33.29
C MET A 1 12.11 19.76 -31.99
N GLY A 2 11.61 20.23 -30.86
CA GLY A 2 11.93 19.69 -29.53
C GLY A 2 10.64 19.59 -28.73
N GLY A 3 10.03 18.40 -28.74
CA GLY A 3 8.84 18.12 -27.95
C GLY A 3 9.21 18.04 -26.47
N ILE A 4 8.50 18.77 -25.63
CA ILE A 4 8.56 18.62 -24.18
C ILE A 4 8.09 17.19 -23.87
N ASN A 5 9.03 16.33 -23.48
CA ASN A 5 8.72 14.99 -23.01
C ASN A 5 8.16 15.11 -21.58
N VAL A 6 6.83 15.07 -21.47
CA VAL A 6 6.08 15.17 -20.20
C VAL A 6 6.22 13.94 -19.30
N TYR A 7 7.04 12.95 -19.68
CA TYR A 7 7.30 11.73 -18.90
C TYR A 7 8.68 11.70 -18.23
N GLN A 8 9.30 12.86 -17.98
CA GLN A 8 10.55 12.88 -17.26
C GLN A 8 10.34 12.57 -15.78
N TYR A 9 10.57 11.29 -15.48
CA TYR A 9 10.87 10.71 -14.19
C TYR A 9 11.81 11.63 -13.40
N ALA A 10 11.29 12.26 -12.33
CA ALA A 10 12.14 12.93 -11.35
C ALA A 10 12.75 11.84 -10.44
N PRO A 11 14.09 11.66 -10.44
CA PRO A 11 14.74 10.77 -9.50
C PRO A 11 14.70 11.46 -8.12
N ASN A 12 13.71 11.05 -7.31
CA ASN A 12 13.59 11.16 -5.85
C ASN A 12 12.18 11.62 -5.41
N PRO A 13 11.27 10.69 -5.03
CA PRO A 13 9.89 11.04 -4.65
C PRO A 13 9.77 11.54 -3.19
N VAL A 14 10.88 11.89 -2.52
CA VAL A 14 10.89 12.18 -1.08
C VAL A 14 10.51 13.63 -0.75
N GLU A 15 10.69 14.61 -1.65
CA GLU A 15 10.55 16.04 -1.29
C GLU A 15 9.68 16.90 -2.22
N TRP A 16 9.08 16.36 -3.29
CA TRP A 16 8.15 17.17 -4.08
C TRP A 16 6.78 17.27 -3.40
N VAL A 17 6.41 18.48 -2.98
CA VAL A 17 5.06 18.81 -2.53
C VAL A 17 4.18 19.00 -3.76
N ASP A 18 3.19 18.12 -3.92
CA ASP A 18 2.20 18.21 -5.01
C ASP A 18 1.07 19.18 -4.65
N PRO A 19 1.06 20.41 -5.20
CA PRO A 19 0.07 21.42 -4.84
C PRO A 19 -1.32 21.10 -5.39
N TRP A 20 -1.38 20.26 -6.45
CA TRP A 20 -2.59 19.97 -7.21
C TRP A 20 -3.17 18.59 -6.90
N GLY A 21 -2.46 17.75 -6.16
CA GLY A 21 -2.91 16.41 -5.78
C GLY A 21 -2.99 15.42 -6.96
N LEU A 22 -2.27 15.69 -8.05
CA LEU A 22 -2.16 14.84 -9.25
C LEU A 22 -1.37 13.55 -8.99
N ALA A 23 -0.51 13.55 -7.97
CA ALA A 23 0.25 12.40 -7.53
C ALA A 23 -0.70 11.32 -7.01
N LYS A 24 -0.71 10.19 -7.71
CA LYS A 24 -1.43 8.99 -7.27
C LYS A 24 -0.64 8.19 -6.22
N MET A 25 0.66 8.44 -6.05
CA MET A 25 1.54 7.70 -5.13
C MET A 25 2.48 8.65 -4.39
N GLY A 26 2.84 8.33 -3.14
CA GLY A 26 3.70 9.17 -2.31
C GLY A 26 3.60 8.81 -0.82
N TRP A 27 4.15 9.65 0.06
CA TRP A 27 3.95 9.47 1.51
C TRP A 27 2.51 9.81 1.91
N TYR A 28 1.95 9.00 2.81
CA TYR A 28 0.59 9.16 3.29
C TYR A 28 0.23 10.56 3.75
N GLN A 29 1.15 11.28 4.43
CA GLN A 29 0.87 12.62 4.94
C GLN A 29 0.49 13.64 3.85
N TYR A 30 1.02 13.45 2.63
CA TYR A 30 0.76 14.32 1.48
C TYR A 30 -0.45 13.82 0.68
N LEU A 31 -0.66 12.50 0.60
CA LEU A 31 -1.78 11.92 -0.16
C LEU A 31 -3.15 11.99 0.53
N LYS A 32 -3.20 12.02 1.87
CA LYS A 32 -4.46 11.96 2.62
C LYS A 32 -5.42 13.16 2.40
N LYS A 33 -4.98 14.23 1.72
CA LYS A 33 -5.71 15.49 1.58
C LYS A 33 -6.59 15.60 0.31
N ALA A 34 -6.81 14.52 -0.42
CA ALA A 34 -7.51 14.56 -1.71
C ALA A 34 -9.05 14.58 -1.61
N LYS A 35 -9.69 15.37 -2.48
CA LYS A 35 -11.15 15.48 -2.65
C LYS A 35 -11.52 15.06 -4.08
N ASP A 36 -11.53 13.76 -4.34
CA ASP A 36 -11.68 13.23 -5.70
C ASP A 36 -12.36 11.84 -5.74
N GLY A 37 -13.02 11.42 -4.66
CA GLY A 37 -13.58 10.06 -4.55
C GLY A 37 -12.52 8.96 -4.44
N LEU A 38 -11.24 9.35 -4.28
CA LEU A 38 -10.14 8.46 -3.98
C LEU A 38 -9.79 8.53 -2.49
N GLN A 39 -9.25 7.45 -1.97
CA GLN A 39 -8.67 7.39 -0.63
C GLN A 39 -7.24 6.88 -0.68
N ALA A 40 -6.40 7.44 0.19
CA ALA A 40 -5.02 6.98 0.33
C ALA A 40 -4.99 5.61 1.03
N HIS A 41 -4.53 4.60 0.30
CA HIS A 41 -4.22 3.27 0.79
C HIS A 41 -2.74 3.20 1.19
N HIS A 42 -2.44 2.64 2.36
CA HIS A 42 -1.06 2.36 2.76
C HIS A 42 -0.58 1.07 2.11
N LEU A 43 0.42 1.17 1.23
CA LEU A 43 1.05 0.01 0.59
C LEU A 43 1.71 -0.88 1.65
N ASN A 44 2.49 -0.29 2.54
CA ASN A 44 2.93 -0.92 3.78
C ASN A 44 1.85 -0.71 4.84
N GLN A 45 0.93 -1.68 5.01
CA GLN A 45 -0.25 -1.54 5.88
C GLN A 45 0.17 -1.06 7.26
N ASN A 46 -0.30 0.15 7.64
CA ASN A 46 0.14 0.82 8.85
C ASN A 46 -0.02 -0.04 10.11
N ALA A 47 -1.08 -0.85 10.20
CA ALA A 47 -1.31 -1.74 11.34
C ALA A 47 -0.22 -2.81 11.52
N ALA A 48 0.48 -3.20 10.44
CA ALA A 48 1.58 -4.17 10.46
C ALA A 48 2.95 -3.47 10.53
N PHE A 49 3.15 -2.42 9.74
CA PHE A 49 4.47 -1.81 9.55
C PHE A 49 4.81 -0.66 10.50
N LYS A 50 3.86 -0.12 11.28
CA LYS A 50 4.10 1.07 12.11
C LYS A 50 5.21 0.93 13.15
N GLN A 51 5.63 -0.30 13.46
CA GLN A 51 6.78 -0.57 14.34
C GLN A 51 8.12 -0.18 13.70
N TRP A 52 8.18 -0.09 12.36
CA TRP A 52 9.37 0.29 11.62
C TRP A 52 9.19 1.57 10.80
N ILE A 53 8.01 1.73 10.17
CA ILE A 53 7.72 2.82 9.25
C ILE A 53 6.70 3.78 9.89
N PRO A 54 7.08 5.04 10.20
CA PRO A 54 6.15 6.01 10.74
C PRO A 54 4.96 6.21 9.79
N GLN A 55 3.73 6.19 10.32
CA GLN A 55 2.51 6.27 9.50
C GLN A 55 2.56 7.40 8.46
N LYS A 56 2.96 8.61 8.87
CA LYS A 56 3.03 9.78 7.98
C LYS A 56 3.98 9.60 6.79
N ARG A 57 5.00 8.74 6.93
CA ARG A 57 6.05 8.44 5.94
C ARG A 57 5.86 7.07 5.27
N GLY A 58 4.74 6.40 5.53
CA GLY A 58 4.37 5.17 4.82
C GLY A 58 4.05 5.47 3.36
N ALA A 59 4.62 4.68 2.45
CA ALA A 59 4.27 4.71 1.04
C ALA A 59 2.80 4.37 0.85
N SER A 60 2.14 5.16 0.01
CA SER A 60 0.71 5.09 -0.23
C SER A 60 0.39 5.29 -1.71
N ILE A 61 -0.78 4.79 -2.09
CA ILE A 61 -1.40 4.99 -3.40
C ILE A 61 -2.86 5.46 -3.19
N LYS A 62 -3.35 6.35 -4.05
CA LYS A 62 -4.78 6.68 -4.11
C LYS A 62 -5.54 5.57 -4.83
N LEU A 63 -6.54 4.99 -4.16
CA LEU A 63 -7.45 4.00 -4.74
C LEU A 63 -8.87 4.54 -4.77
N LYS A 64 -9.65 4.09 -5.75
CA LYS A 64 -11.06 4.48 -5.88
C LYS A 64 -11.88 3.89 -4.74
N GLY A 65 -12.76 4.70 -4.17
CA GLY A 65 -13.74 4.28 -3.18
C GLY A 65 -13.21 4.20 -1.75
N ASN A 66 -14.15 3.97 -0.84
CA ASN A 66 -13.94 3.85 0.59
C ASN A 66 -13.53 2.43 0.98
N ALA A 67 -12.49 2.30 1.82
CA ALA A 67 -12.01 1.01 2.31
C ALA A 67 -13.04 0.16 3.06
N PHE A 68 -14.10 0.76 3.63
CA PHE A 68 -15.02 0.09 4.56
C PHE A 68 -16.42 -0.16 4.00
N PHE A 69 -16.90 0.68 3.08
CA PHE A 69 -18.31 0.70 2.67
C PHE A 69 -18.54 0.47 1.17
N ASP A 70 -17.56 0.81 0.32
CA ASP A 70 -17.76 0.77 -1.12
C ASP A 70 -17.38 -0.60 -1.68
N ARG A 71 -18.23 -1.60 -1.41
CA ARG A 71 -18.02 -3.00 -1.83
C ARG A 71 -17.74 -3.09 -3.33
N GLY A 72 -16.62 -3.73 -3.68
CA GLY A 72 -16.20 -3.93 -5.06
C GLY A 72 -15.38 -2.77 -5.67
N LEU A 73 -15.24 -1.64 -4.99
CA LEU A 73 -14.29 -0.60 -5.42
C LEU A 73 -12.86 -0.92 -4.95
N ASP A 74 -11.89 -0.39 -5.68
CA ASP A 74 -10.47 -0.76 -5.56
C ASP A 74 -9.96 -0.76 -4.11
N HIS A 75 -10.24 0.29 -3.33
CA HIS A 75 -9.73 0.37 -1.96
C HIS A 75 -10.35 -0.72 -1.05
N TYR A 76 -11.65 -0.96 -1.20
CA TYR A 76 -12.35 -2.02 -0.49
C TYR A 76 -11.77 -3.39 -0.87
N VAL A 77 -11.60 -3.64 -2.17
CA VAL A 77 -11.10 -4.91 -2.71
C VAL A 77 -9.69 -5.21 -2.21
N VAL A 78 -8.77 -4.23 -2.22
CA VAL A 78 -7.42 -4.45 -1.71
C VAL A 78 -7.44 -4.88 -0.25
N HIS A 79 -8.24 -4.20 0.58
CA HIS A 79 -8.36 -4.59 1.98
C HIS A 79 -9.03 -5.96 2.16
N GLN A 80 -10.01 -6.29 1.35
CA GLN A 80 -10.65 -7.61 1.36
C GLN A 80 -9.65 -8.73 1.04
N GLU A 81 -8.78 -8.53 0.04
CA GLU A 81 -7.74 -9.51 -0.31
C GLU A 81 -6.64 -9.60 0.76
N LEU A 82 -6.18 -8.48 1.30
CA LEU A 82 -5.21 -8.47 2.42
C LEU A 82 -5.76 -9.14 3.67
N GLU A 83 -7.06 -9.03 3.93
CA GLU A 83 -7.71 -9.74 5.02
C GLU A 83 -7.64 -11.27 4.83
N LYS A 84 -7.74 -11.79 3.60
CA LYS A 84 -7.54 -13.24 3.33
C LYS A 84 -6.12 -13.68 3.68
N PHE A 85 -5.11 -12.87 3.37
CA PHE A 85 -3.73 -13.12 3.77
C PHE A 85 -3.58 -13.15 5.29
N TRP A 86 -4.00 -12.09 5.98
CA TRP A 86 -3.87 -12.02 7.44
C TRP A 86 -4.69 -13.09 8.17
N ASN A 87 -5.85 -13.48 7.63
CA ASN A 87 -6.69 -14.53 8.21
C ASN A 87 -5.99 -15.88 8.28
N GLN A 88 -5.00 -16.17 7.42
CA GLN A 88 -4.22 -17.40 7.52
C GLN A 88 -3.42 -17.47 8.82
N TYR A 89 -2.95 -16.32 9.33
CA TYR A 89 -2.10 -16.23 10.53
C TYR A 89 -2.89 -15.89 11.80
N ARG A 90 -4.17 -15.52 11.69
CA ARG A 90 -5.06 -15.25 12.84
C ARG A 90 -5.61 -16.56 13.40
N LYS A 91 -6.16 -16.50 14.63
CA LYS A 91 -6.78 -17.66 15.29
C LYS A 91 -7.82 -18.32 14.38
N GLY A 92 -7.67 -19.62 14.14
CA GLY A 92 -8.49 -20.41 13.23
C GLY A 92 -8.00 -20.46 11.78
N GLY A 93 -6.94 -19.73 11.44
CA GLY A 93 -6.25 -19.81 10.16
C GLY A 93 -5.27 -20.98 10.09
N VAL A 94 -4.95 -21.40 8.87
CA VAL A 94 -4.08 -22.57 8.60
C VAL A 94 -2.61 -22.37 8.99
N LYS A 95 -2.17 -21.11 9.14
CA LYS A 95 -0.82 -20.71 9.59
C LYS A 95 -0.85 -20.07 10.99
N TYR A 96 -1.88 -20.35 11.77
CA TYR A 96 -2.00 -19.77 13.11
C TYR A 96 -0.82 -20.19 14.00
N GLY A 97 -0.17 -19.20 14.62
CA GLY A 97 1.04 -19.41 15.42
C GLY A 97 2.34 -19.15 14.65
N GLU A 98 2.27 -19.07 13.32
CA GLU A 98 3.37 -18.63 12.46
C GLU A 98 3.34 -17.11 12.27
N ASN A 99 4.50 -16.55 11.88
CA ASN A 99 4.63 -15.14 11.52
C ASN A 99 5.03 -15.02 10.04
N PRO A 100 4.29 -14.26 9.22
CA PRO A 100 4.69 -13.99 7.86
C PRO A 100 5.96 -13.14 7.82
N THR A 101 6.73 -13.29 6.75
CA THR A 101 7.81 -12.38 6.39
C THR A 101 7.27 -11.12 5.70
N VAL A 102 8.11 -10.09 5.61
CA VAL A 102 7.82 -8.90 4.79
C VAL A 102 7.70 -9.28 3.31
N ALA A 103 8.44 -10.27 2.82
CA ALA A 103 8.30 -10.81 1.47
C ALA A 103 6.90 -11.40 1.23
N ASP A 104 6.40 -12.23 2.15
CA ASP A 104 5.03 -12.80 2.07
C ASP A 104 3.97 -11.71 1.96
N TYR A 105 4.13 -10.64 2.74
CA TYR A 105 3.24 -9.49 2.68
C TYR A 105 3.34 -8.75 1.34
N ASN A 106 4.54 -8.58 0.79
CA ASN A 106 4.73 -7.90 -0.50
C ASN A 106 4.03 -8.66 -1.64
N ASP A 107 4.11 -9.98 -1.63
CA ASP A 107 3.41 -10.84 -2.61
C ASP A 107 1.88 -10.77 -2.44
N ALA A 108 1.40 -10.77 -1.20
CA ALA A 108 -0.02 -10.58 -0.91
C ALA A 108 -0.53 -9.20 -1.33
N MET A 109 0.24 -8.14 -1.08
CA MET A 109 -0.09 -6.77 -1.49
C MET A 109 -0.10 -6.65 -3.02
N LYS A 110 0.90 -7.19 -3.72
CA LYS A 110 0.92 -7.22 -5.19
C LYS A 110 -0.32 -7.93 -5.73
N SER A 111 -0.62 -9.12 -5.21
CA SER A 111 -1.79 -9.90 -5.61
C SER A 111 -3.10 -9.14 -5.37
N ALA A 112 -3.22 -8.43 -4.23
CA ALA A 112 -4.38 -7.60 -3.92
C ALA A 112 -4.53 -6.42 -4.89
N LEU A 113 -3.44 -5.73 -5.22
CA LEU A 113 -3.45 -4.64 -6.20
C LEU A 113 -3.82 -5.12 -7.60
N CYS A 114 -3.43 -6.33 -8.01
CA CYS A 114 -3.86 -6.95 -9.27
C CYS A 114 -5.38 -7.23 -9.34
N LYS A 115 -6.13 -7.13 -8.23
CA LYS A 115 -7.59 -7.25 -8.22
C LYS A 115 -8.32 -5.91 -8.42
N THR A 116 -7.58 -4.82 -8.55
CA THR A 116 -8.13 -3.48 -8.76
C THR A 116 -8.20 -3.12 -10.24
N SER A 117 -8.72 -1.91 -10.53
CA SER A 117 -8.70 -1.32 -11.86
C SER A 117 -7.32 -0.79 -12.31
N LEU A 118 -6.28 -0.90 -11.49
CA LEU A 118 -4.93 -0.45 -11.83
C LEU A 118 -4.33 -1.27 -12.98
N SER A 119 -3.58 -0.61 -13.85
CA SER A 119 -2.76 -1.29 -14.85
C SER A 119 -1.60 -2.05 -14.20
N THR A 120 -1.08 -3.10 -14.84
CA THR A 120 0.11 -3.84 -14.38
C THR A 120 1.28 -2.91 -14.06
N LYS A 121 1.51 -1.90 -14.90
CA LYS A 121 2.57 -0.90 -14.70
C LYS A 121 2.35 -0.04 -13.44
N GLU A 122 1.10 0.28 -13.09
CA GLU A 122 0.79 0.98 -11.84
C GLU A 122 0.97 0.06 -10.63
N VAL A 123 0.61 -1.22 -10.74
CA VAL A 123 0.86 -2.23 -9.70
C VAL A 123 2.35 -2.37 -9.44
N ASP A 124 3.18 -2.55 -10.47
CA ASP A 124 4.62 -2.70 -10.31
C ASP A 124 5.25 -1.46 -9.67
N LYS A 125 4.83 -0.25 -10.09
CA LYS A 125 5.26 1.01 -9.46
C LYS A 125 4.88 1.11 -7.99
N ALA A 126 3.68 0.64 -7.62
CA ALA A 126 3.24 0.60 -6.23
C ALA A 126 4.11 -0.35 -5.40
N VAL A 127 4.35 -1.57 -5.89
CA VAL A 127 5.20 -2.56 -5.22
C VAL A 127 6.62 -2.01 -5.03
N ASP A 128 7.20 -1.44 -6.08
CA ASP A 128 8.51 -0.80 -6.01
C ASP A 128 8.56 0.34 -4.98
N SER A 129 7.49 1.13 -4.90
CA SER A 129 7.37 2.21 -3.92
C SER A 129 7.32 1.67 -2.48
N ALA A 130 6.57 0.60 -2.25
CA ALA A 130 6.51 -0.08 -0.95
C ALA A 130 7.88 -0.61 -0.53
N MET A 131 8.59 -1.28 -1.44
CA MET A 131 9.91 -1.86 -1.18
C MET A 131 10.99 -0.80 -0.99
N ARG A 132 10.95 0.31 -1.75
CA ARG A 132 11.85 1.46 -1.49
C ARG A 132 11.59 2.08 -0.12
N ASN A 133 10.33 2.20 0.26
CA ASN A 133 9.95 2.71 1.58
C ASN A 133 10.41 1.78 2.70
N GLN A 134 10.29 0.45 2.53
CA GLN A 134 10.85 -0.54 3.46
C GLN A 134 12.36 -0.35 3.63
N ARG A 135 13.12 -0.30 2.52
CA ARG A 135 14.58 -0.09 2.55
C ARG A 135 14.98 1.22 3.21
N GLN A 136 14.24 2.31 2.98
CA GLN A 136 14.50 3.61 3.61
C GLN A 136 14.44 3.56 5.14
N PHE A 137 13.67 2.63 5.70
CA PHE A 137 13.50 2.45 7.15
C PHE A 137 14.18 1.18 7.68
N GLY A 138 15.11 0.60 6.92
CA GLY A 138 15.86 -0.58 7.33
C GLY A 138 15.04 -1.87 7.40
N VAL A 139 13.84 -1.89 6.80
CA VAL A 139 13.01 -3.10 6.71
C VAL A 139 13.48 -3.92 5.51
N ASN A 140 13.88 -5.17 5.77
CA ASN A 140 14.27 -6.12 4.73
C ASN A 140 13.21 -7.22 4.54
N PRO A 141 13.20 -7.94 3.39
CA PRO A 141 12.17 -8.93 3.08
C PRO A 141 12.11 -10.14 4.01
N GLU A 142 13.21 -10.48 4.68
CA GLU A 142 13.32 -11.67 5.57
C GLU A 142 12.80 -11.39 6.98
N MET A 143 12.63 -10.12 7.35
CA MET A 143 12.06 -9.75 8.64
C MET A 143 10.65 -10.31 8.80
N VAL A 144 10.36 -10.85 9.98
CA VAL A 144 9.03 -11.38 10.32
C VAL A 144 8.18 -10.35 11.08
N PHE A 145 6.88 -10.38 10.87
CA PHE A 145 5.95 -9.56 11.66
C PHE A 145 5.77 -10.16 13.06
N GLY A 146 6.27 -9.47 14.09
CA GLY A 146 6.05 -9.87 15.48
C GLY A 146 4.61 -9.70 15.99
N ARG A 147 3.72 -9.09 15.19
CA ARG A 147 2.30 -8.94 15.54
C ARG A 147 1.42 -8.98 14.30
N ILE A 148 0.45 -9.89 14.31
CA ILE A 148 -0.59 -9.96 13.28
C ILE A 148 -1.64 -8.86 13.51
N PRO A 149 -1.96 -8.03 12.50
CA PRO A 149 -2.99 -7.01 12.60
C PRO A 149 -4.37 -7.60 12.92
N ARG A 150 -5.16 -6.87 13.72
CA ARG A 150 -6.58 -7.20 13.93
C ARG A 150 -7.34 -7.04 12.61
N ARG A 151 -8.42 -7.83 12.48
CA ARG A 151 -9.37 -7.73 11.38
C ARG A 151 -9.95 -6.33 11.31
N ILE A 152 -10.02 -5.78 10.10
CA ILE A 152 -10.85 -4.61 9.84
C ILE A 152 -12.29 -5.05 9.60
N TYR A 153 -13.25 -4.28 10.09
CA TYR A 153 -14.68 -4.57 9.92
C TYR A 153 -15.25 -3.79 8.73
N GLN A 154 -14.99 -4.30 7.53
CA GLN A 154 -15.70 -3.89 6.30
C GLN A 154 -17.17 -4.32 6.39
N ARG A 155 -18.08 -3.52 5.84
CA ARG A 155 -19.54 -3.74 5.85
C ARG A 155 -20.06 -3.98 4.43
#